data_AF-A0A1M7CFA9-F1
#
_entry.id   AF-A0A1M7CFA9-F1
#
_cell.length_a   1.000
_cell.length_b   1.000
_cell.length_c   1.000
_cell.angle_alpha   90.00
_cell.angle_beta   90.00
_cell.angle_gamma   90.00
#
_symmetry.space_group_name_H-M   'P 1'
#
loop_
_entity.id
_entity.type
_entity.pdbx_description
1 polymer ?
#
loop_
_entity_poly.entity_id
_entity_poly.type
_entity_poly.pdbx_seq_one_letter_code
_entity_poly.pdbx_strand_id
1 'polypeptide(L)'
;MILSLKNLSFGFILFVSINVYSQSATQMTSQTLMRQSQQMMRSNQQLSSVMNNSNGMFSIEKDLEVSKKQVGRVDERIRKVEEEITLQELDLEKTENKEKLLKKVERNRNKIRMLQKDKQTMQKRIDLLESRIAVAQQKQ
;
A
#
# COMPACT_ATOMS: atom_id res chain seq x y z
N MET A 1 -16.24 22.87 -65.50
CA MET A 1 -15.05 23.18 -64.69
C MET A 1 -15.27 24.53 -64.05
N ILE A 2 -15.73 24.54 -62.79
CA ILE A 2 -16.05 25.75 -62.01
C ILE A 2 -15.44 25.58 -60.61
N LEU A 3 -14.71 26.61 -60.18
CA LEU A 3 -14.09 26.79 -58.86
C LEU A 3 -15.12 26.89 -57.72
N SER A 4 -14.76 26.40 -56.54
CA SER A 4 -15.12 27.00 -55.25
C SER A 4 -14.20 26.42 -54.16
N LEU A 5 -13.21 27.19 -53.67
CA LEU A 5 -13.25 27.95 -52.41
C LEU A 5 -13.64 27.13 -51.17
N LYS A 6 -12.64 26.83 -50.33
CA LYS A 6 -12.55 27.22 -48.90
C LYS A 6 -11.54 26.30 -48.18
N ASN A 7 -10.43 26.89 -47.75
CA ASN A 7 -9.90 26.79 -46.38
C ASN A 7 -8.49 27.39 -46.37
N LEU A 8 -8.50 28.72 -46.38
CA LEU A 8 -7.35 29.58 -46.16
C LEU A 8 -7.28 29.90 -44.65
N SER A 9 -6.05 29.97 -44.14
CA SER A 9 -5.61 30.63 -42.91
C SER A 9 -6.16 30.12 -41.56
N PHE A 10 -5.43 29.19 -40.96
CA PHE A 10 -5.32 29.09 -39.50
C PHE A 10 -3.85 29.29 -39.14
N GLY A 11 -3.46 30.51 -38.81
CA GLY A 11 -2.08 30.79 -38.50
C GLY A 11 -1.76 32.27 -38.42
N PHE A 12 -2.32 32.98 -37.44
CA PHE A 12 -1.62 33.97 -36.64
C PHE A 12 -2.58 34.57 -35.60
N ILE A 13 -2.00 35.21 -34.59
CA ILE A 13 -2.61 35.95 -33.48
C ILE A 13 -2.87 35.07 -32.24
N LEU A 14 -1.88 35.01 -31.35
CA LEU A 14 -1.93 35.61 -30.00
C LEU A 14 -0.60 35.36 -29.28
N PHE A 15 0.34 36.30 -29.39
CA PHE A 15 1.61 36.28 -28.67
C PHE A 15 1.86 37.64 -28.00
N VAL A 16 0.98 38.03 -27.08
CA VAL A 16 1.19 39.09 -26.07
C VAL A 16 0.09 38.79 -25.04
N SER A 17 0.32 38.45 -23.78
CA SER A 17 1.07 39.10 -22.71
C SER A 17 0.88 38.19 -21.48
N ILE A 18 1.88 38.04 -20.61
CA ILE A 18 1.75 38.05 -19.13
C ILE A 18 3.18 37.88 -18.61
N ASN A 19 3.80 39.01 -18.31
CA ASN A 19 5.05 39.11 -17.59
C ASN A 19 4.84 40.18 -16.52
N VAL A 20 3.95 39.91 -15.56
CA VAL A 20 3.78 40.71 -14.34
C VAL A 20 3.26 39.77 -13.27
N TYR A 21 4.13 39.30 -12.37
CA TYR A 21 3.87 38.96 -10.96
C TYR A 21 5.16 38.36 -10.36
N SER A 22 6.23 39.15 -10.33
CA SER A 22 7.47 38.81 -9.62
C SER A 22 7.78 39.91 -8.60
N GLN A 23 7.10 39.88 -7.44
CA GLN A 23 7.62 40.61 -6.26
C GLN A 23 7.03 40.24 -4.89
N SER A 24 6.02 39.36 -4.79
CA SER A 24 5.42 38.99 -3.49
C SER A 24 5.78 37.60 -2.97
N ALA A 25 6.58 36.81 -3.71
CA ALA A 25 6.83 35.40 -3.37
C ALA A 25 8.00 35.17 -2.40
N THR A 26 8.92 36.13 -2.21
CA THR A 26 10.18 35.89 -1.49
C THR A 26 10.09 36.06 0.04
N GLN A 27 9.04 36.71 0.57
CA GLN A 27 8.91 36.93 2.01
C GLN A 27 8.11 35.83 2.74
N MET A 28 7.25 35.07 2.05
CA MET A 28 6.50 33.96 2.67
C MET A 28 7.30 32.66 2.80
N THR A 29 8.38 32.50 2.03
CA THR A 29 9.19 31.27 2.01
C THR A 29 10.01 31.10 3.30
N SER A 30 10.52 32.20 3.87
CA SER A 30 11.36 32.16 5.07
C SER A 30 10.58 31.78 6.34
N GLN A 31 9.32 32.20 6.48
CA GLN A 31 8.47 31.80 7.61
C GLN A 31 8.01 30.35 7.53
N THR A 32 7.78 29.84 6.30
CA THR A 32 7.35 28.45 6.08
C THR A 32 8.48 27.46 6.38
N LEU A 33 9.71 27.77 5.94
CA LEU A 33 10.88 26.94 6.21
C LEU A 33 11.22 26.84 7.71
N MET A 34 11.05 27.92 8.48
CA MET A 34 11.26 27.87 9.93
C MET A 34 10.19 27.07 10.67
N ARG A 35 8.92 27.15 10.25
CA ARG A 35 7.84 26.31 10.81
C ARG A 35 8.02 24.84 10.47
N GLN A 36 8.49 24.53 9.26
CA GLN A 36 8.79 23.16 8.83
C GLN A 36 9.98 22.58 9.61
N SER A 37 11.04 23.38 9.82
CA SER A 37 12.18 22.99 10.65
C SER A 37 11.79 22.69 12.11
N GLN A 38 10.95 23.53 12.73
CA GLN A 38 10.46 23.28 14.09
C GLN A 38 9.53 22.07 14.22
N GLN A 39 8.71 21.79 13.19
CA GLN A 39 7.90 20.56 13.15
C GLN A 39 8.75 19.30 12.99
N MET A 40 9.83 19.36 12.21
CA MET A 40 10.77 18.24 12.09
C MET A 40 11.59 18.01 13.37
N MET A 41 11.91 19.04 14.16
CA MET A 41 12.54 18.84 15.46
C MET A 41 11.61 18.18 16.49
N ARG A 42 10.32 18.53 16.49
CA ARG A 42 9.32 17.90 17.38
C ARG A 42 9.02 16.45 17.02
N SER A 43 8.98 16.09 15.73
CA SER A 43 8.78 14.70 15.33
C SER A 43 9.98 13.82 15.72
N ASN A 44 11.22 14.35 15.61
CA ASN A 44 12.41 13.62 16.05
C ASN A 44 12.48 13.46 17.58
N GLN A 45 12.00 14.42 18.36
CA GLN A 45 11.93 14.28 19.83
C GLN A 45 10.86 13.27 20.29
N GLN A 46 9.71 13.20 19.60
CA GLN A 46 8.70 12.17 19.87
C GLN A 46 9.14 10.78 19.41
N LEU A 47 9.90 10.68 18.31
CA LEU A 47 10.48 9.41 17.87
C LEU A 47 11.53 8.90 18.87
N SER A 48 12.33 9.81 19.43
CA SER A 48 13.37 9.49 20.41
C SER A 48 12.78 9.07 21.78
N SER A 49 11.67 9.68 22.23
CA SER A 49 11.04 9.33 23.50
C SER A 49 10.32 7.98 23.51
N VAL A 50 9.88 7.48 22.35
CA VAL A 50 9.34 6.12 22.20
C VAL A 50 10.45 5.06 22.25
N MET A 51 11.68 5.39 21.84
CA MET A 51 12.81 4.46 21.82
C MET A 51 13.54 4.34 23.17
N ASN A 52 13.36 5.28 24.10
CA ASN A 52 14.15 5.34 25.33
C ASN A 52 13.44 4.75 26.57
N ASN A 53 12.31 4.06 26.39
CA ASN A 53 11.53 3.48 27.48
C ASN A 53 11.34 1.99 27.22
N SER A 54 11.77 1.13 28.14
CA SER A 54 11.67 -0.34 28.07
C SER A 54 10.26 -0.86 27.72
N ASN A 55 9.23 -0.07 28.01
CA ASN A 55 7.83 -0.34 27.65
C ASN A 55 7.54 -0.29 26.13
N GLY A 56 8.30 0.47 25.35
CA GLY A 56 8.15 0.55 23.89
C GLY A 56 8.64 -0.70 23.17
N MET A 57 9.76 -1.29 23.63
CA MET A 57 10.31 -2.51 23.04
C MET A 57 9.43 -3.74 23.32
N PHE A 58 8.90 -3.84 24.55
CA PHE A 58 7.90 -4.86 24.91
C PHE A 58 6.63 -4.80 24.04
N SER A 59 6.18 -3.58 23.68
CA SER A 59 5.04 -3.41 22.77
C SER A 59 5.35 -3.89 21.34
N ILE A 60 6.57 -3.69 20.85
CA ILE A 60 6.98 -4.10 19.50
C ILE A 60 7.12 -5.63 19.42
N GLU A 61 7.69 -6.27 20.44
CA GLU A 61 7.79 -7.72 20.53
C GLU A 61 6.42 -8.40 20.60
N LYS A 62 5.50 -7.84 21.40
CA LYS A 62 4.11 -8.32 21.47
C LYS A 62 3.39 -8.17 20.12
N ASP A 63 3.57 -7.04 19.43
CA ASP A 63 3.00 -6.82 18.11
C ASP A 63 3.57 -7.79 17.06
N LEU A 64 4.85 -8.14 17.18
CA LEU A 64 5.51 -9.15 16.34
C LEU A 64 4.90 -10.54 16.58
N GLU A 65 4.72 -10.93 17.84
CA GLU A 65 4.11 -12.22 18.19
C GLU A 65 2.68 -12.33 17.65
N VAL A 66 1.86 -11.28 17.83
CA VAL A 66 0.50 -11.23 17.30
C VAL A 66 0.51 -11.32 15.78
N SER A 67 1.40 -10.60 15.10
CA SER A 67 1.50 -10.63 13.64
C SER A 67 1.89 -12.02 13.11
N LYS A 68 2.84 -12.71 13.77
CA LYS A 68 3.22 -14.09 13.45
C LYS A 68 2.04 -15.07 13.63
N LYS A 69 1.29 -14.94 14.72
CA LYS A 69 0.06 -15.74 14.94
C LYS A 69 -1.00 -15.47 13.86
N GLN A 70 -1.15 -14.22 13.41
CA GLN A 70 -2.09 -13.88 12.35
C GLN A 70 -1.70 -14.53 11.01
N VAL A 71 -0.41 -14.52 10.65
CA VAL A 71 0.10 -15.25 9.47
C VAL A 71 -0.24 -16.74 9.56
N GLY A 72 0.03 -17.38 10.70
CA GLY A 72 -0.31 -18.80 10.89
C GLY A 72 -1.81 -19.10 10.75
N ARG A 73 -2.68 -18.19 11.20
CA ARG A 73 -4.14 -18.32 11.01
C ARG A 73 -4.54 -18.17 9.53
N VAL A 74 -3.86 -17.30 8.77
CA VAL A 74 -4.11 -17.16 7.34
C VAL A 74 -3.66 -18.41 6.59
N ASP A 75 -2.51 -18.98 6.95
CA ASP A 75 -2.03 -20.25 6.37
C ASP A 75 -3.03 -21.39 6.60
N GLU A 76 -3.55 -21.52 7.82
CA GLU A 76 -4.57 -22.53 8.12
C GLU A 76 -5.87 -22.30 7.32
N ARG A 77 -6.26 -21.03 7.10
CA ARG A 77 -7.42 -20.71 6.25
C ARG A 77 -7.18 -21.04 4.79
N ILE A 78 -5.98 -20.83 4.27
CA ILE A 78 -5.61 -21.21 2.90
C ILE A 78 -5.72 -22.73 2.76
N ARG A 79 -5.09 -23.49 3.66
CA ARG A 79 -5.13 -24.96 3.66
C ARG A 79 -6.56 -25.51 3.61
N LYS A 80 -7.45 -24.99 4.46
CA LYS A 80 -8.87 -25.41 4.45
C LYS A 80 -9.57 -25.13 3.12
N VAL A 81 -9.30 -24.00 2.49
CA VAL A 81 -9.90 -23.67 1.19
C VAL A 81 -9.30 -24.54 0.07
N GLU A 82 -8.03 -24.90 0.15
CA GLU A 82 -7.40 -25.85 -0.77
C GLU A 82 -8.04 -27.25 -0.65
N GLU A 83 -8.27 -27.73 0.57
CA GLU A 83 -9.00 -28.98 0.82
C GLU A 83 -10.43 -28.95 0.25
N GLU A 84 -11.15 -27.83 0.43
CA GLU A 84 -12.47 -27.65 -0.17
C GLU A 84 -12.42 -27.70 -1.71
N ILE A 85 -11.38 -27.13 -2.33
CA ILE A 85 -11.19 -27.19 -3.79
C ILE A 85 -10.95 -28.63 -4.22
N THR A 86 -10.05 -29.36 -3.54
CA THR A 86 -9.75 -30.77 -3.87
C THR A 86 -11.01 -31.63 -3.80
N LEU A 87 -11.84 -31.46 -2.76
CA LEU A 87 -13.12 -32.18 -2.66
C LEU A 87 -14.09 -31.80 -3.80
N GLN A 88 -14.19 -30.52 -4.13
CA GLN A 88 -15.04 -30.06 -5.24
C GLN A 88 -14.53 -30.53 -6.62
N GLU A 89 -13.22 -30.66 -6.80
CA GLU A 89 -12.61 -31.18 -8.03
C GLU A 89 -12.87 -32.69 -8.17
N LEU A 90 -12.83 -33.46 -7.09
CA LEU A 90 -13.23 -34.87 -7.09
C LEU A 90 -14.73 -35.05 -7.41
N ASP A 91 -15.58 -34.13 -6.95
CA ASP A 91 -17.01 -34.14 -7.24
C ASP A 91 -17.33 -33.73 -8.70
N LEU A 92 -16.47 -32.95 -9.35
CA LEU A 92 -16.62 -32.55 -10.77
C LEU A 92 -16.60 -33.73 -11.73
N GLU A 93 -15.90 -34.80 -11.36
CA GLU A 93 -15.82 -36.03 -12.15
C GLU A 93 -17.14 -36.82 -12.10
N LYS A 94 -17.92 -36.66 -11.02
CA LYS A 94 -19.09 -37.49 -10.71
C LYS A 94 -20.43 -36.80 -10.94
N THR A 95 -20.45 -35.47 -11.10
CA THR A 95 -21.69 -34.69 -11.18
C THR A 95 -22.07 -34.29 -12.60
N GLU A 96 -23.37 -34.26 -12.89
CA GLU A 96 -23.92 -33.71 -14.14
C GLU A 96 -23.89 -32.17 -14.15
N ASN A 97 -23.94 -31.52 -12.97
CA ASN A 97 -23.95 -30.06 -12.85
C ASN A 97 -22.54 -29.47 -12.70
N LYS A 98 -21.69 -29.71 -13.70
CA LYS A 98 -20.28 -29.29 -13.71
C LYS A 98 -20.12 -27.77 -13.67
N GLU A 99 -20.99 -27.02 -14.33
CA GLU A 99 -20.89 -25.56 -14.41
C GLU A 99 -21.00 -24.89 -13.04
N LYS A 100 -21.97 -25.30 -12.22
CA LYS A 100 -22.16 -24.75 -10.88
C LYS A 100 -20.96 -25.04 -9.98
N LEU A 101 -20.36 -26.21 -10.12
CA LEU A 101 -19.24 -26.65 -9.30
C LEU A 101 -17.93 -25.97 -9.74
N LEU A 102 -17.70 -25.80 -11.05
CA LEU A 102 -16.60 -24.99 -11.58
C LEU A 102 -16.65 -23.54 -11.06
N LYS A 103 -17.84 -22.92 -11.03
CA LYS A 103 -18.01 -21.58 -10.45
C LYS A 103 -17.65 -21.53 -8.96
N LYS A 104 -17.91 -22.59 -8.19
CA LYS A 104 -17.51 -22.68 -6.78
C LYS A 104 -15.99 -22.80 -6.63
N VAL A 105 -15.37 -23.67 -7.42
CA VAL A 105 -13.90 -23.84 -7.44
C VAL A 105 -13.22 -22.51 -7.78
N GLU A 106 -13.68 -21.79 -8.79
CA GLU A 106 -13.08 -20.51 -9.16
C GLU A 106 -13.25 -19.43 -8.06
N ARG A 107 -14.39 -19.42 -7.36
CA ARG A 107 -14.57 -18.54 -6.19
C ARG A 107 -13.59 -18.89 -5.07
N ASN A 108 -13.38 -20.17 -4.80
CA ASN A 108 -12.44 -20.63 -3.79
C ASN A 108 -10.98 -20.31 -4.18
N ARG A 109 -10.62 -20.46 -5.46
CA ARG A 109 -9.29 -20.02 -5.97
C ARG A 109 -9.08 -18.52 -5.80
N ASN A 110 -10.09 -17.71 -6.09
CA ASN A 110 -10.03 -16.26 -5.85
C ASN A 110 -9.89 -15.92 -4.35
N LYS A 111 -10.57 -16.66 -3.48
CA LYS A 111 -10.42 -16.53 -2.03
C LYS A 111 -9.00 -16.83 -1.57
N ILE A 112 -8.35 -17.88 -2.11
CA ILE A 112 -6.93 -18.17 -1.83
C ILE A 112 -6.03 -17.01 -2.26
N ARG A 113 -6.22 -16.47 -3.47
CA ARG A 113 -5.42 -15.32 -3.95
C ARG A 113 -5.52 -14.11 -3.01
N MET A 114 -6.71 -13.81 -2.51
CA MET A 114 -6.90 -12.73 -1.52
C MET A 114 -6.18 -13.02 -0.20
N LEU A 115 -6.33 -14.24 0.34
CA LEU A 115 -5.64 -14.65 1.57
C LEU A 115 -4.12 -14.61 1.43
N GLN A 116 -3.57 -14.99 0.27
CA GLN A 116 -2.14 -14.89 -0.01
C GLN A 116 -1.67 -13.44 -0.03
N LYS A 117 -2.45 -12.51 -0.58
CA LYS A 117 -2.14 -11.08 -0.56
C LYS A 117 -2.16 -10.51 0.87
N ASP A 118 -3.13 -10.94 1.69
CA ASP A 118 -3.19 -10.56 3.10
C ASP A 118 -1.96 -11.09 3.86
N LYS A 119 -1.59 -12.36 3.62
CA LYS A 119 -0.37 -12.97 4.17
C LYS A 119 0.88 -12.16 3.81
N GLN A 120 1.05 -11.79 2.54
CA GLN A 120 2.20 -10.99 2.10
C GLN A 120 2.25 -9.63 2.80
N THR A 121 1.10 -8.98 3.00
CA THR A 121 1.01 -7.71 3.73
C THR A 121 1.45 -7.88 5.19
N MET A 122 0.97 -8.94 5.86
CA MET A 122 1.35 -9.25 7.23
C MET A 122 2.84 -9.62 7.35
N GLN A 123 3.39 -10.33 6.38
CA GLN A 123 4.82 -10.68 6.35
C GLN A 123 5.69 -9.42 6.27
N LYS A 124 5.36 -8.46 5.40
CA LYS A 124 6.08 -7.18 5.35
C LYS A 124 6.04 -6.42 6.68
N ARG A 125 4.93 -6.53 7.43
CA ARG A 125 4.83 -5.94 8.77
C ARG A 125 5.75 -6.65 9.76
N ILE A 126 5.82 -7.98 9.71
CA ILE A 126 6.75 -8.78 10.52
C ILE A 126 8.19 -8.34 10.24
N ASP A 127 8.59 -8.29 8.96
CA ASP A 127 9.95 -7.92 8.57
C ASP A 127 10.33 -6.51 9.09
N LEU A 128 9.38 -5.56 9.04
CA LEU A 128 9.58 -4.22 9.59
C LEU A 128 9.73 -4.22 11.11
N LEU A 129 8.93 -5.00 11.84
CA LEU A 129 9.00 -5.11 13.29
C LEU A 129 10.32 -5.75 13.73
N GLU A 130 10.75 -6.81 13.04
CA GLU A 130 12.04 -7.48 13.28
C GLU A 130 13.22 -6.53 13.03
N SER A 131 13.18 -5.76 11.94
CA SER A 131 14.19 -4.73 11.65
C SER A 131 14.28 -3.68 12.77
N ARG A 132 13.13 -3.22 13.30
CA ARG A 132 13.11 -2.25 14.41
C ARG A 132 13.70 -2.81 15.70
N ILE A 133 13.41 -4.07 16.01
CA ILE A 133 14.00 -4.74 17.19
C ILE A 133 15.52 -4.85 17.01
N ALA A 134 15.99 -5.28 15.84
CA ALA A 134 17.43 -5.40 15.56
C ALA A 134 18.16 -4.05 15.71
N VAL A 135 17.58 -2.96 15.19
CA VAL A 135 18.15 -1.61 15.35
C VAL A 135 18.16 -1.17 16.82
N ALA A 136 17.14 -1.51 17.60
CA ALA A 136 17.09 -1.18 19.02
C ALA A 136 18.18 -1.94 19.82
N GLN A 137 18.42 -3.21 19.48
CA GLN A 137 19.44 -4.04 20.11
C GLN A 137 20.87 -3.57 19.79
N GLN A 138 21.13 -3.00 18.62
CA GLN A 138 22.44 -2.44 18.25
C GLN A 138 22.78 -1.11 18.93
N LYS A 139 21.79 -0.45 19.56
CA LYS A 139 21.97 0.84 20.26
C LYS A 139 22.17 0.68 21.77
N GLN A 140 22.12 -0.55 22.28
CA GLN A 140 22.49 -0.93 23.66
C GLN A 140 23.96 -1.37 23.71
#